data_AF-A0A968GLC5-F1
#
_entry.id   AF-A0A968GLC5-F1
#
_cell.length_a   1.000
_cell.length_b   1.000
_cell.length_c   1.000
_cell.angle_alpha   90.00
_cell.angle_beta   90.00
_cell.angle_gamma   90.00
#
_symmetry.space_group_name_H-M   'P 1'
#
loop_
_entity.id
_entity.type
_entity.pdbx_description
1 polymer ?
#
loop_
_entity_poly.entity_id
_entity_poly.type
_entity_poly.pdbx_seq_one_letter_code
_entity_poly.pdbx_strand_id
1 'polypeptide(L)'
;MQLKFLITSEQRALGAMFSKALKKAVLAFVYPTDAIRTFHTFFCPELRMVALDVGGRVLFDEIISKWRFVKMPACRYVIETDPQVDYHPFIDTIISTAPELPQSGALAPDTRMDSLLFALLAEAVADIRRIREAHQGMVKPEIQRSKFEAWERGQIVSSAGFLLDFSQAWSLPDGAVKLSYSVLQAEEPYLDEIVAASVAGIPWRHEFPNACIRCGKPGSWRPILTPEPDTPVEVSWRYQRPENAVPICHHCTETLGLLRNHSMQIDLVWGLWGPRFEALWQWHKALQGNCLPTWDQYAYPLWPQEFGGETWENGSGGLQFAEPRPPQGVTRDAGHLTALRRALYSKPFRGRQPGETHLLRLLEFSFDIPRGETP
;
A
#
# COMPACT_ATOMS: atom_id res chain seq x y z
N MET A 1 -37.10 -1.64 -8.94
CA MET A 1 -36.24 -1.51 -7.74
C MET A 1 -35.27 -2.68 -7.79
N GLN A 2 -34.01 -2.48 -7.39
CA GLN A 2 -32.97 -3.51 -7.51
C GLN A 2 -32.33 -3.74 -6.14
N LEU A 3 -32.60 -4.90 -5.54
CA LEU A 3 -31.94 -5.34 -4.32
C LEU A 3 -30.52 -5.81 -4.65
N LYS A 4 -29.52 -5.33 -3.89
CA LYS A 4 -28.13 -5.75 -4.00
C LYS A 4 -27.64 -6.20 -2.63
N PHE A 5 -27.17 -7.43 -2.54
CA PHE A 5 -26.55 -7.95 -1.33
C PHE A 5 -25.06 -7.56 -1.29
N LEU A 6 -24.63 -7.00 -0.17
CA LEU A 6 -23.24 -6.63 0.08
C LEU A 6 -22.62 -7.68 1.02
N ILE A 7 -21.84 -8.58 0.43
CA ILE A 7 -21.41 -9.84 1.06
C ILE A 7 -19.89 -9.94 1.26
N THR A 8 -19.10 -9.10 0.58
CA THR A 8 -17.63 -9.00 0.77
C THR A 8 -17.26 -7.78 1.64
N SER A 9 -16.02 -7.73 2.16
CA SER A 9 -15.50 -6.54 2.85
C SER A 9 -15.59 -5.29 1.98
N GLU A 10 -15.14 -5.38 0.74
CA GLU A 10 -15.08 -4.28 -0.21
C GLU A 10 -16.48 -3.73 -0.50
N GLN A 11 -17.45 -4.61 -0.78
CA GLN A 11 -18.83 -4.22 -1.03
C GLN A 11 -19.45 -3.50 0.18
N ARG A 12 -19.22 -4.03 1.39
CA ARG A 12 -19.73 -3.42 2.63
C ARG A 12 -19.00 -2.11 2.97
N ALA A 13 -17.71 -2.00 2.68
CA ALA A 13 -16.94 -0.78 2.90
C ALA A 13 -17.36 0.33 1.92
N LEU A 14 -17.58 -0.02 0.65
CA LEU A 14 -18.03 0.93 -0.37
C LEU A 14 -19.49 1.35 -0.15
N GLY A 15 -20.42 0.42 0.09
CA GLY A 15 -21.83 0.75 0.29
C GLY A 15 -22.38 1.70 -0.78
N ALA A 16 -22.91 2.85 -0.35
CA ALA A 16 -23.38 3.93 -1.21
C ALA A 16 -22.33 5.03 -1.51
N MET A 17 -21.07 4.86 -1.11
CA MET A 17 -20.03 5.86 -1.29
C MET A 17 -19.85 6.23 -2.77
N PHE A 18 -19.51 7.50 -3.00
CA PHE A 18 -19.27 8.11 -4.31
C PHE A 18 -20.47 8.09 -5.27
N SER A 19 -21.64 7.62 -4.82
CA SER A 19 -22.88 7.68 -5.57
C SER A 19 -23.56 9.03 -5.34
N LYS A 20 -24.12 9.63 -6.41
CA LYS A 20 -24.94 10.86 -6.27
C LYS A 20 -26.28 10.60 -5.58
N ALA A 21 -26.83 9.39 -5.77
CA ALA A 21 -28.07 8.87 -5.18
C ALA A 21 -28.16 7.36 -5.47
N LEU A 22 -28.90 6.60 -4.65
CA LEU A 22 -29.16 5.17 -4.89
C LEU A 22 -30.34 4.94 -5.86
N LYS A 23 -31.17 5.97 -6.09
CA LYS A 23 -32.32 5.98 -6.99
C LYS A 23 -33.36 4.90 -6.65
N LYS A 24 -33.25 3.73 -7.27
CA LYS A 24 -34.14 2.57 -7.08
C LYS A 24 -33.39 1.36 -6.53
N ALA A 25 -32.11 1.52 -6.20
CA ALA A 25 -31.29 0.47 -5.61
C ALA A 25 -31.53 0.41 -4.10
N VAL A 26 -31.63 -0.81 -3.59
CA VAL A 26 -31.71 -1.11 -2.16
C VAL A 26 -30.49 -1.96 -1.84
N LEU A 27 -29.61 -1.45 -0.98
CA LEU A 27 -28.40 -2.16 -0.58
C LEU A 27 -28.69 -2.91 0.73
N ALA A 28 -28.47 -4.22 0.74
CA ALA A 28 -28.64 -5.06 1.92
C ALA A 28 -27.28 -5.55 2.42
N PHE A 29 -26.86 -5.05 3.57
CA PHE A 29 -25.68 -5.46 4.30
C PHE A 29 -26.05 -6.67 5.15
N VAL A 30 -25.46 -7.81 4.83
CA VAL A 30 -25.73 -9.07 5.53
C VAL A 30 -24.55 -9.40 6.42
N TYR A 31 -24.86 -9.70 7.69
CA TYR A 31 -23.88 -10.09 8.70
C TYR A 31 -24.19 -11.47 9.29
N PRO A 32 -23.17 -12.18 9.80
CA PRO A 32 -23.36 -13.52 10.36
C PRO A 32 -23.98 -13.53 11.76
N THR A 33 -23.86 -12.43 12.52
CA THR A 33 -24.29 -12.32 13.92
C THR A 33 -24.93 -10.97 14.21
N ASP A 34 -25.85 -10.99 15.19
CA ASP A 34 -26.45 -9.78 15.73
C ASP A 34 -25.43 -9.04 16.59
N ALA A 35 -25.15 -7.79 16.24
CA ALA A 35 -24.24 -6.98 17.01
C ALA A 35 -24.46 -5.49 16.79
N ILE A 36 -24.03 -4.68 17.75
CA ILE A 36 -23.98 -3.22 17.62
C ILE A 36 -22.96 -2.90 16.53
N ARG A 37 -23.30 -1.99 15.62
CA ARG A 37 -22.45 -1.62 14.49
C ARG A 37 -22.38 -0.11 14.36
N THR A 38 -21.21 0.39 13.94
CA THR A 38 -21.05 1.81 13.58
C THR A 38 -20.88 1.90 12.08
N PHE A 39 -21.75 2.68 11.44
CA PHE A 39 -21.67 3.04 10.03
C PHE A 39 -21.21 4.48 9.90
N HIS A 40 -20.80 4.87 8.68
CA HIS A 40 -20.57 6.28 8.34
C HIS A 40 -21.22 6.64 7.02
N THR A 41 -21.59 7.91 6.86
CA THR A 41 -22.09 8.47 5.60
C THR A 41 -21.07 9.41 4.93
N PHE A 42 -19.77 9.21 5.19
CA PHE A 42 -18.69 9.89 4.47
C PHE A 42 -18.73 9.52 2.99
N PHE A 43 -18.70 10.53 2.12
CA PHE A 43 -18.80 10.36 0.65
C PHE A 43 -20.10 9.70 0.15
N CYS A 44 -21.11 9.51 1.01
CA CYS A 44 -22.42 8.99 0.64
C CYS A 44 -23.40 10.12 0.29
N PRO A 45 -24.48 9.82 -0.46
CA PRO A 45 -25.64 10.71 -0.51
C PRO A 45 -26.36 10.73 0.85
N GLU A 46 -27.43 11.52 0.96
CA GLU A 46 -28.37 11.34 2.08
C GLU A 46 -29.07 9.98 1.93
N LEU A 47 -29.16 9.22 3.02
CA LEU A 47 -29.62 7.83 2.99
C LEU A 47 -30.70 7.61 4.04
N ARG A 48 -31.69 6.78 3.73
CA ARG A 48 -32.47 6.09 4.76
C ARG A 48 -31.73 4.82 5.12
N MET A 49 -31.41 4.69 6.40
CA MET A 49 -30.73 3.53 6.96
C MET A 49 -31.67 2.78 7.89
N VAL A 50 -31.79 1.47 7.69
CA VAL A 50 -32.69 0.61 8.45
C VAL A 50 -31.90 -0.55 9.04
N ALA A 51 -32.07 -0.83 10.32
CA ALA A 51 -31.49 -2.02 10.96
C ALA A 51 -32.59 -3.04 11.25
N LEU A 52 -32.36 -4.29 10.86
CA LEU A 52 -33.27 -5.41 11.09
C LEU A 52 -32.61 -6.47 11.99
N ASP A 53 -33.41 -7.12 12.83
CA ASP A 53 -32.99 -8.36 13.48
C ASP A 53 -33.02 -9.56 12.52
N VAL A 54 -32.64 -10.75 13.02
CA VAL A 54 -32.65 -11.99 12.24
C VAL A 54 -34.05 -12.39 11.72
N GLY A 55 -35.11 -11.93 12.37
CA GLY A 55 -36.51 -12.17 11.98
C GLY A 55 -37.09 -11.10 11.07
N GLY A 56 -36.29 -10.09 10.67
CA GLY A 56 -36.75 -8.99 9.82
C GLY A 56 -37.46 -7.85 10.56
N ARG A 57 -37.51 -7.87 11.89
CA ARG A 57 -38.11 -6.78 12.65
C ARG A 57 -37.23 -5.55 12.58
N VAL A 58 -37.85 -4.41 12.29
CA VAL A 58 -37.18 -3.10 12.27
C VAL A 58 -36.80 -2.68 13.69
N LEU A 59 -35.50 -2.44 13.90
CA LEU A 59 -34.91 -1.98 15.16
C LEU A 59 -34.47 -0.51 15.09
N PHE A 60 -34.19 -0.02 13.89
CA PHE A 60 -33.76 1.35 13.60
C PHE A 60 -34.23 1.70 12.19
N ASP A 61 -34.72 2.93 12.00
CA ASP A 61 -35.16 3.44 10.70
C ASP A 61 -35.09 4.97 10.72
N GLU A 62 -34.02 5.54 10.16
CA GLU A 62 -33.81 6.98 10.13
C GLU A 62 -33.25 7.45 8.78
N ILE A 63 -33.54 8.71 8.45
CA ILE A 63 -32.88 9.42 7.35
C ILE A 63 -31.63 10.10 7.90
N ILE A 64 -30.47 9.69 7.39
CA ILE A 64 -29.16 10.13 7.83
C ILE A 64 -28.56 11.08 6.80
N SER A 65 -28.24 12.29 7.26
CA SER A 65 -27.49 13.30 6.50
C SER A 65 -26.05 12.86 6.20
N LYS A 66 -25.44 13.51 5.21
CA LYS A 66 -24.04 13.24 4.83
C LYS A 66 -23.07 13.52 5.98
N TRP A 67 -21.92 12.84 5.95
CA TRP A 67 -20.80 13.05 6.86
C TRP A 67 -21.08 12.81 8.34
N ARG A 68 -21.86 11.76 8.64
CA ARG A 68 -22.19 11.36 10.01
C ARG A 68 -21.67 9.97 10.33
N PHE A 69 -21.34 9.75 11.58
CA PHE A 69 -21.29 8.40 12.14
C PHE A 69 -22.69 8.02 12.64
N VAL A 70 -23.08 6.77 12.40
CA VAL A 70 -24.39 6.24 12.79
C VAL A 70 -24.17 5.00 13.64
N LYS A 71 -24.65 5.06 14.89
CA LYS A 71 -24.56 3.94 15.81
C LYS A 71 -25.84 3.11 15.72
N MET A 72 -25.75 1.96 15.08
CA MET A 72 -26.87 1.03 14.91
C MET A 72 -27.06 0.17 16.17
N PRO A 73 -28.30 -0.18 16.52
CA PRO A 73 -28.57 -1.18 17.56
C PRO A 73 -28.04 -2.56 17.14
N ALA A 74 -28.10 -3.52 18.06
CA ALA A 74 -27.72 -4.89 17.76
C ALA A 74 -28.63 -5.48 16.66
N CYS A 75 -28.07 -5.71 15.46
CA CYS A 75 -28.84 -6.08 14.27
C CYS A 75 -28.10 -7.11 13.39
N ARG A 76 -28.88 -7.85 12.59
CA ARG A 76 -28.38 -8.84 11.62
C ARG A 76 -28.17 -8.25 10.25
N TYR A 77 -29.11 -7.40 9.83
CA TYR A 77 -29.16 -6.84 8.49
C TYR A 77 -29.26 -5.33 8.58
N VAL A 78 -28.56 -4.64 7.69
CA VAL A 78 -28.72 -3.20 7.49
C VAL A 78 -29.15 -2.95 6.05
N ILE A 79 -30.12 -2.07 5.86
CA ILE A 79 -30.58 -1.64 4.53
C ILE A 79 -30.20 -0.17 4.35
N GLU A 80 -29.55 0.15 3.24
CA GLU A 80 -29.37 1.52 2.77
C GLU A 80 -30.18 1.74 1.50
N THR A 81 -30.91 2.85 1.45
CA THR A 81 -31.73 3.24 0.31
C THR A 81 -31.89 4.76 0.22
N ASP A 82 -32.34 5.27 -0.92
CA ASP A 82 -32.76 6.67 -1.01
C ASP A 82 -33.93 6.95 -0.05
N PRO A 83 -34.04 8.15 0.55
CA PRO A 83 -35.02 8.46 1.59
C PRO A 83 -36.49 8.13 1.27
N GLN A 84 -36.86 8.23 -0.01
CA GLN A 84 -38.23 8.05 -0.50
C GLN A 84 -38.53 6.64 -1.01
N VAL A 85 -37.56 5.74 -1.03
CA VAL A 85 -37.74 4.37 -1.55
C VAL A 85 -38.29 3.46 -0.46
N ASP A 86 -39.33 2.71 -0.81
CA ASP A 86 -39.92 1.71 0.06
C ASP A 86 -39.10 0.41 0.06
N TYR A 87 -38.60 0.03 1.24
CA TYR A 87 -37.77 -1.15 1.43
C TYR A 87 -38.56 -2.39 1.90
N HIS A 88 -39.80 -2.22 2.38
CA HIS A 88 -40.60 -3.32 2.94
C HIS A 88 -40.73 -4.54 2.01
N PRO A 89 -40.90 -4.38 0.69
CA PRO A 89 -41.01 -5.52 -0.23
C PRO A 89 -39.77 -6.44 -0.27
N PHE A 90 -38.62 -5.99 0.23
CA PHE A 90 -37.37 -6.75 0.19
C PHE A 90 -37.06 -7.51 1.48
N ILE A 91 -37.78 -7.25 2.57
CA ILE A 91 -37.47 -7.83 3.89
C ILE A 91 -37.49 -9.35 3.84
N ASP A 92 -38.57 -9.95 3.33
CA ASP A 92 -38.70 -11.42 3.24
C ASP A 92 -37.64 -12.03 2.33
N THR A 93 -37.27 -11.34 1.25
CA THR A 93 -36.20 -11.78 0.35
C THR A 93 -34.84 -11.75 1.05
N ILE A 94 -34.56 -10.71 1.84
CA ILE A 94 -33.31 -10.60 2.57
C ILE A 94 -33.20 -11.72 3.61
N ILE A 95 -34.24 -11.96 4.40
CA ILE A 95 -34.24 -12.99 5.45
C ILE A 95 -34.08 -14.39 4.85
N SER A 96 -34.79 -14.68 3.76
CA SER A 96 -34.74 -16.01 3.11
C SER A 96 -33.40 -16.28 2.41
N THR A 97 -32.78 -15.26 1.81
CA THR A 97 -31.56 -15.43 1.01
C THR A 97 -30.29 -15.29 1.84
N ALA A 98 -30.28 -14.43 2.85
CA ALA A 98 -29.09 -14.10 3.64
C ALA A 98 -28.32 -15.30 4.23
N PRO A 99 -28.97 -16.36 4.76
CA PRO A 99 -28.28 -17.50 5.36
C PRO A 99 -27.36 -18.27 4.39
N GLU A 100 -27.65 -18.20 3.09
CA GLU A 100 -26.90 -18.91 2.05
C GLU A 100 -25.76 -18.07 1.46
N LEU A 101 -25.69 -16.78 1.80
CA LEU A 101 -24.72 -15.87 1.23
C LEU A 101 -23.33 -16.02 1.89
N PRO A 102 -22.23 -15.92 1.12
CA PRO A 102 -20.88 -15.88 1.65
C PRO A 102 -20.71 -14.75 2.69
N GLN A 103 -20.13 -15.05 3.84
CA GLN A 103 -19.92 -14.07 4.93
C GLN A 103 -18.48 -13.57 5.02
N SER A 104 -17.68 -13.79 3.96
CA SER A 104 -16.27 -13.44 3.90
C SER A 104 -16.06 -11.95 4.17
N GLY A 105 -15.19 -11.64 5.13
CA GLY A 105 -14.69 -10.27 5.31
C GLY A 105 -15.64 -9.28 6.01
N ALA A 106 -16.69 -9.75 6.69
CA ALA A 106 -17.41 -8.88 7.61
C ALA A 106 -16.47 -8.45 8.74
N LEU A 107 -16.27 -7.14 8.92
CA LEU A 107 -15.53 -6.62 10.08
C LEU A 107 -16.24 -7.10 11.36
N ALA A 108 -15.43 -7.57 12.30
CA ALA A 108 -15.94 -8.02 13.58
C ALA A 108 -16.63 -6.82 14.28
N PRO A 109 -17.77 -7.00 14.95
CA PRO A 109 -18.53 -5.87 15.51
C PRO A 109 -17.79 -5.09 16.61
N ASP A 110 -16.80 -5.72 17.23
CA ASP A 110 -15.86 -5.15 18.18
C ASP A 110 -14.71 -4.38 17.52
N THR A 111 -14.66 -4.32 16.19
CA THR A 111 -13.67 -3.51 15.46
C THR A 111 -13.90 -2.03 15.77
N ARG A 112 -13.01 -1.48 16.60
CA ARG A 112 -13.07 -0.11 17.09
C ARG A 112 -12.59 0.90 16.04
N MET A 113 -13.44 1.20 15.06
CA MET A 113 -13.16 2.22 14.03
C MET A 113 -12.91 3.62 14.65
N ASP A 114 -13.56 3.92 15.78
CA ASP A 114 -13.28 5.08 16.62
C ASP A 114 -11.83 5.09 17.10
N SER A 115 -11.30 3.93 17.49
CA SER A 115 -9.91 3.80 17.94
C SER A 115 -8.93 3.89 16.78
N LEU A 116 -9.27 3.34 15.62
CA LEU A 116 -8.46 3.51 14.40
C LEU A 116 -8.37 4.99 14.01
N LEU A 117 -9.52 5.68 13.93
CA LEU A 117 -9.56 7.09 13.59
C LEU A 117 -8.81 7.95 14.62
N PHE A 118 -8.98 7.66 15.91
CA PHE A 118 -8.22 8.33 16.96
C PHE A 118 -6.72 8.06 16.84
N ALA A 119 -6.31 6.83 16.53
CA ALA A 119 -4.91 6.48 16.32
C ALA A 119 -4.32 7.25 15.12
N LEU A 120 -5.04 7.31 14.00
CA LEU A 120 -4.64 8.08 12.81
C LEU A 120 -4.51 9.59 13.13
N LEU A 121 -5.46 10.17 13.87
CA LEU A 121 -5.37 11.56 14.34
C LEU A 121 -4.16 11.76 15.27
N ALA A 122 -3.94 10.84 16.21
CA ALA A 122 -2.82 10.93 17.14
C ALA A 122 -1.47 10.84 16.42
N GLU A 123 -1.36 9.94 15.45
CA GLU A 123 -0.18 9.79 14.59
C GLU A 123 0.05 11.05 13.74
N ALA A 124 -0.99 11.56 13.09
CA ALA A 124 -0.89 12.78 12.30
C ALA A 124 -0.45 13.99 13.14
N VAL A 125 -0.99 14.13 14.35
CA VAL A 125 -0.55 15.18 15.29
C VAL A 125 0.90 14.96 15.75
N ALA A 126 1.32 13.71 15.94
CA ALA A 126 2.69 13.37 16.30
C ALA A 126 3.69 13.76 15.20
N ASP A 127 3.35 13.52 13.93
CA ASP A 127 4.15 13.96 12.79
C ASP A 127 4.29 15.49 12.73
N ILE A 128 3.19 16.22 12.89
CA ILE A 128 3.25 17.69 12.94
C ILE A 128 4.06 18.19 14.15
N ARG A 129 4.04 17.47 15.26
CA ARG A 129 4.91 17.77 16.41
C ARG A 129 6.39 17.58 16.07
N ARG A 130 6.76 16.53 15.32
CA ARG A 130 8.15 16.33 14.83
C ARG A 130 8.60 17.51 13.98
N ILE A 131 7.73 18.02 13.10
CA ILE A 131 8.00 19.24 12.33
C ILE A 131 8.22 20.44 13.25
N ARG A 132 7.35 20.66 14.24
CA ARG A 132 7.49 21.78 15.18
C ARG A 132 8.84 21.74 15.90
N GLU A 133 9.27 20.56 16.34
CA GLU A 133 10.53 20.34 17.05
C GLU A 133 11.75 20.58 16.13
N ALA A 134 11.66 20.20 14.86
CA ALA A 134 12.73 20.43 13.88
C ALA A 134 12.85 21.90 13.43
N HIS A 135 11.74 22.64 13.37
CA HIS A 135 11.67 23.93 12.68
C HIS A 135 11.48 25.17 13.59
N GLN A 136 11.26 24.98 14.90
CA GLN A 136 11.04 26.07 15.87
C GLN A 136 9.93 27.08 15.45
N GLY A 137 8.94 26.64 14.67
CA GLY A 137 7.73 27.41 14.35
C GLY A 137 7.60 27.90 12.90
N MET A 138 8.63 27.81 12.06
CA MET A 138 8.55 28.14 10.62
C MET A 138 9.11 27.00 9.77
N VAL A 139 8.26 26.41 8.94
CA VAL A 139 8.67 25.31 8.04
C VAL A 139 9.59 25.87 6.96
N LYS A 140 10.74 25.24 6.80
CA LYS A 140 11.78 25.63 5.84
C LYS A 140 12.18 24.43 4.97
N PRO A 141 12.05 24.49 3.64
CA PRO A 141 12.33 23.33 2.77
C PRO A 141 13.71 22.70 2.97
N GLU A 142 14.74 23.50 3.23
CA GLU A 142 16.11 23.03 3.47
C GLU A 142 16.25 22.23 4.78
N ILE A 143 15.50 22.60 5.81
CA ILE A 143 15.46 21.83 7.06
C ILE A 143 14.66 20.54 6.83
N GLN A 144 13.56 20.57 6.08
CA GLN A 144 12.80 19.37 5.75
C GLN A 144 13.68 18.33 5.06
N ARG A 145 14.35 18.73 3.96
CA ARG A 145 15.25 17.85 3.18
C ARG A 145 16.44 17.30 3.97
N SER A 146 16.92 18.04 4.98
CA SER A 146 18.07 17.61 5.77
C SER A 146 17.69 16.75 6.99
N LYS A 147 16.44 16.81 7.43
CA LYS A 147 15.96 16.13 8.64
C LYS A 147 15.15 14.88 8.37
N PHE A 148 14.48 14.82 7.23
CA PHE A 148 13.52 13.77 6.91
C PHE A 148 13.79 13.22 5.51
N GLU A 149 13.74 11.90 5.40
CA GLU A 149 13.81 11.23 4.10
C GLU A 149 12.57 11.54 3.25
N ALA A 150 12.64 11.35 1.93
CA ALA A 150 11.52 11.66 1.03
C ALA A 150 10.21 10.94 1.40
N TRP A 151 10.30 9.67 1.82
CA TRP A 151 9.13 8.89 2.24
C TRP A 151 8.52 9.42 3.55
N GLU A 152 9.35 9.84 4.52
CA GLU A 152 8.88 10.46 5.76
C GLU A 152 8.19 11.79 5.47
N ARG A 153 8.76 12.60 4.57
CA ARG A 153 8.15 13.86 4.13
C ARG A 153 6.78 13.61 3.51
N GLY A 154 6.63 12.59 2.67
CA GLY A 154 5.34 12.18 2.11
C GLY A 154 4.32 11.72 3.16
N GLN A 155 4.76 10.97 4.17
CA GLN A 155 3.91 10.59 5.31
C GLN A 155 3.46 11.84 6.07
N ILE A 156 4.37 12.75 6.38
CA ILE A 156 4.07 14.00 7.10
C ILE A 156 3.11 14.89 6.29
N VAL A 157 3.27 14.97 4.97
CA VAL A 157 2.35 15.66 4.07
C VAL A 157 0.95 15.03 4.10
N SER A 158 0.89 13.70 4.09
CA SER A 158 -0.38 12.96 4.21
C SER A 158 -1.07 13.24 5.57
N SER A 159 -0.29 13.23 6.65
CA SER A 159 -0.72 13.62 8.00
C SER A 159 -1.22 15.07 8.06
N ALA A 160 -0.52 15.99 7.40
CA ALA A 160 -0.92 17.40 7.31
C ALA A 160 -2.26 17.57 6.58
N GLY A 161 -2.41 16.93 5.41
CA GLY A 161 -3.67 16.93 4.65
C GLY A 161 -4.82 16.36 5.47
N PHE A 162 -4.60 15.20 6.10
CA PHE A 162 -5.57 14.56 6.99
C PHE A 162 -6.06 15.49 8.10
N LEU A 163 -5.15 16.19 8.80
CA LEU A 163 -5.54 17.14 9.85
C LEU A 163 -6.34 18.32 9.31
N LEU A 164 -6.02 18.84 8.12
CA LEU A 164 -6.77 19.93 7.51
C LEU A 164 -8.18 19.50 7.12
N ASP A 165 -8.35 18.31 6.54
CA ASP A 165 -9.67 17.75 6.19
C ASP A 165 -10.57 17.63 7.42
N PHE A 166 -9.99 17.20 8.54
CA PHE A 166 -10.73 17.01 9.79
C PHE A 166 -10.87 18.27 10.64
N SER A 167 -10.12 19.33 10.35
CA SER A 167 -10.22 20.62 11.06
C SER A 167 -11.59 21.31 10.90
N GLN A 168 -12.32 20.97 9.83
CA GLN A 168 -13.68 21.47 9.61
C GLN A 168 -14.73 20.71 10.43
N ALA A 169 -14.46 19.44 10.73
CA ALA A 169 -15.37 18.55 11.44
C ALA A 169 -15.15 18.55 12.96
N TRP A 170 -13.90 18.77 13.40
CA TRP A 170 -13.50 18.65 14.80
C TRP A 170 -12.63 19.82 15.26
N SER A 171 -12.68 20.09 16.56
CA SER A 171 -11.79 21.06 17.18
C SER A 171 -10.39 20.46 17.35
N LEU A 172 -9.48 20.85 16.46
CA LEU A 172 -8.08 20.48 16.50
C LEU A 172 -7.22 21.62 17.08
N PRO A 173 -6.03 21.34 17.64
CA PRO A 173 -5.15 22.40 18.12
C PRO A 173 -4.75 23.36 17.01
N ASP A 174 -4.96 24.67 17.19
CA ASP A 174 -4.65 25.72 16.19
C ASP A 174 -3.22 25.63 15.64
N GLY A 175 -2.25 25.32 16.53
CA GLY A 175 -0.86 25.16 16.14
C GLY A 175 -0.64 24.00 15.16
N ALA A 176 -1.38 22.90 15.31
CA ALA A 176 -1.30 21.76 14.40
C ALA A 176 -1.90 22.09 13.03
N VAL A 177 -3.05 22.77 13.00
CA VAL A 177 -3.71 23.21 11.75
C VAL A 177 -2.83 24.19 10.98
N LYS A 178 -2.33 25.25 11.64
CA LYS A 178 -1.45 26.25 11.00
C LYS A 178 -0.16 25.63 10.47
N LEU A 179 0.46 24.75 11.24
CA LEU A 179 1.69 24.09 10.82
C LEU A 179 1.45 23.11 9.67
N SER A 180 0.30 22.44 9.63
CA SER A 180 -0.10 21.58 8.50
C SER A 180 -0.18 22.36 7.20
N TYR A 181 -0.79 23.55 7.19
CA TYR A 181 -0.76 24.45 6.02
C TYR A 181 0.66 24.79 5.59
N SER A 182 1.55 25.15 6.54
CA SER A 182 2.93 25.49 6.22
C SER A 182 3.74 24.32 5.66
N VAL A 183 3.47 23.09 6.13
CA VAL A 183 4.08 21.87 5.58
C VAL A 183 3.67 21.68 4.12
N LEU A 184 2.36 21.69 3.84
CA LEU A 184 1.86 21.51 2.47
C LEU A 184 2.41 22.58 1.52
N GLN A 185 2.46 23.84 1.97
CA GLN A 185 3.02 24.93 1.17
C GLN A 185 4.53 24.76 0.91
N ALA A 186 5.29 24.32 1.91
CA ALA A 186 6.74 24.14 1.76
C ALA A 186 7.09 22.97 0.82
N GLU A 187 6.22 21.96 0.75
CA GLU A 187 6.42 20.74 -0.02
C GLU A 187 5.69 20.71 -1.37
N GLU A 188 4.83 21.71 -1.65
CA GLU A 188 4.04 21.84 -2.89
C GLU A 188 4.82 21.50 -4.17
N PRO A 189 6.08 21.97 -4.39
CA PRO A 189 6.78 21.70 -5.64
C PRO A 189 7.11 20.23 -5.91
N TYR A 190 7.07 19.36 -4.89
CA TYR A 190 7.42 17.95 -4.99
C TYR A 190 6.36 17.03 -4.39
N LEU A 191 5.15 17.55 -4.15
CA LEU A 191 4.10 16.89 -3.38
C LEU A 191 3.80 15.48 -3.89
N ASP A 192 3.56 15.35 -5.20
CA ASP A 192 3.22 14.07 -5.82
C ASP A 192 4.35 13.05 -5.69
N GLU A 193 5.60 13.50 -5.83
CA GLU A 193 6.79 12.66 -5.79
C GLU A 193 7.09 12.13 -4.38
N ILE A 194 6.97 12.97 -3.35
CA ILE A 194 7.18 12.55 -1.96
C ILE A 194 6.02 11.70 -1.45
N VAL A 195 4.78 11.96 -1.89
CA VAL A 195 3.62 11.09 -1.59
C VAL A 195 3.84 9.72 -2.23
N ALA A 196 4.29 9.67 -3.49
CA ALA A 196 4.67 8.42 -4.13
C ALA A 196 5.77 7.68 -3.35
N ALA A 197 6.77 8.39 -2.82
CA ALA A 197 7.81 7.81 -1.97
C ALA A 197 7.25 7.18 -0.68
N SER A 198 6.28 7.83 -0.04
CA SER A 198 5.61 7.33 1.16
C SER A 198 4.86 6.03 0.87
N VAL A 199 4.06 6.00 -0.20
CA VAL A 199 3.32 4.79 -0.59
C VAL A 199 4.25 3.65 -1.00
N ALA A 200 5.40 3.99 -1.58
CA ALA A 200 6.42 3.02 -1.95
C ALA A 200 7.15 2.37 -0.75
N GLY A 201 6.83 2.69 0.50
CA GLY A 201 7.24 1.93 1.70
C GLY A 201 8.76 1.77 1.87
N ILE A 202 9.45 2.78 2.40
CA ILE A 202 10.86 2.68 2.80
C ILE A 202 10.92 2.85 4.32
N PRO A 203 11.74 2.11 5.08
CA PRO A 203 12.80 1.19 4.67
C PRO A 203 12.41 -0.31 4.65
N TRP A 204 12.66 -1.00 3.53
CA TRP A 204 12.37 -2.45 3.35
C TRP A 204 13.53 -3.39 3.71
N ARG A 205 14.78 -2.89 3.78
CA ARG A 205 15.98 -3.74 3.85
C ARG A 205 16.06 -4.64 5.09
N HIS A 206 15.51 -4.18 6.21
CA HIS A 206 15.52 -4.92 7.47
C HIS A 206 14.44 -6.02 7.52
N GLU A 207 13.43 -5.91 6.66
CA GLU A 207 12.33 -6.87 6.56
C GLU A 207 12.66 -8.00 5.59
N PHE A 208 13.59 -7.76 4.66
CA PHE A 208 13.92 -8.71 3.62
C PHE A 208 15.05 -9.66 4.06
N PRO A 209 15.00 -10.94 3.68
CA PRO A 209 16.08 -11.89 3.93
C PRO A 209 17.42 -11.40 3.36
N ASN A 210 18.50 -11.59 4.13
CA ASN A 210 19.83 -11.08 3.79
C ASN A 210 20.80 -12.17 3.31
N ALA A 211 20.32 -13.35 2.94
CA ALA A 211 21.17 -14.43 2.46
C ALA A 211 21.74 -14.09 1.07
N CYS A 212 23.06 -14.23 0.92
CA CYS A 212 23.77 -14.02 -0.33
C CYS A 212 23.22 -14.92 -1.43
N ILE A 213 22.75 -14.32 -2.51
CA ILE A 213 22.18 -15.00 -3.66
C ILE A 213 23.13 -16.07 -4.24
N ARG A 214 24.45 -15.84 -4.19
CA ARG A 214 25.42 -16.79 -4.75
C ARG A 214 25.76 -17.95 -3.81
N CYS A 215 25.89 -17.72 -2.51
CA CYS A 215 26.50 -18.69 -1.59
C CYS A 215 25.67 -19.01 -0.34
N GLY A 216 24.49 -18.39 -0.17
CA GLY A 216 23.60 -18.59 0.98
C GLY A 216 24.07 -17.96 2.30
N LYS A 217 25.35 -17.59 2.42
CA LYS A 217 25.89 -16.94 3.64
C LYS A 217 25.27 -15.55 3.86
N PRO A 218 25.30 -15.00 5.09
CA PRO A 218 24.88 -13.63 5.34
C PRO A 218 25.54 -12.64 4.37
N GLY A 219 24.72 -11.76 3.79
CA GLY A 219 25.09 -10.75 2.83
C GLY A 219 24.39 -9.43 3.12
N SER A 220 24.57 -8.47 2.22
CA SER A 220 23.86 -7.19 2.25
C SER A 220 23.17 -6.95 0.92
N TRP A 221 22.04 -6.25 0.97
CA TRP A 221 21.37 -5.75 -0.22
C TRP A 221 22.21 -4.63 -0.84
N ARG A 222 22.74 -4.87 -2.03
CA ARG A 222 23.61 -3.92 -2.75
C ARG A 222 22.84 -3.33 -3.94
N PRO A 223 22.66 -2.00 -4.00
CA PRO A 223 22.06 -1.36 -5.16
C PRO A 223 22.98 -1.44 -6.38
N ILE A 224 22.40 -1.53 -7.57
CA ILE A 224 23.11 -1.63 -8.85
C ILE A 224 23.09 -0.30 -9.60
N LEU A 225 21.94 0.33 -9.71
CA LEU A 225 21.79 1.65 -10.33
C LEU A 225 22.05 2.73 -9.30
N THR A 226 22.71 3.79 -9.71
CA THR A 226 22.95 4.98 -8.91
C THR A 226 22.37 6.20 -9.61
N PRO A 227 21.79 7.16 -8.88
CA PRO A 227 21.37 8.44 -9.45
C PRO A 227 22.57 9.22 -10.00
N GLU A 228 22.32 10.07 -10.98
CA GLU A 228 23.31 11.06 -11.43
C GLU A 228 23.50 12.14 -10.36
N PRO A 229 24.67 12.80 -10.28
CA PRO A 229 24.99 13.73 -9.20
C PRO A 229 24.02 14.92 -9.04
N ASP A 230 23.30 15.28 -10.10
CA ASP A 230 22.33 16.37 -10.18
C ASP A 230 20.87 15.90 -10.04
N THR A 231 20.62 14.60 -9.86
CA THR A 231 19.27 14.07 -9.65
C THR A 231 18.67 14.67 -8.37
N PRO A 232 17.47 15.27 -8.43
CA PRO A 232 16.80 15.82 -7.24
C PRO A 232 16.66 14.77 -6.14
N VAL A 233 16.82 15.19 -4.88
CA VAL A 233 16.71 14.31 -3.71
C VAL A 233 15.33 13.64 -3.68
N GLU A 234 14.30 14.38 -4.06
CA GLU A 234 12.92 13.93 -4.15
C GLU A 234 12.70 12.83 -5.18
N VAL A 235 13.59 12.65 -6.16
CA VAL A 235 13.48 11.57 -7.16
C VAL A 235 14.42 10.41 -6.80
N SER A 236 15.49 10.69 -6.05
CA SER A 236 16.54 9.72 -5.72
C SER A 236 16.06 8.50 -4.92
N TRP A 237 14.94 8.60 -4.19
CA TRP A 237 14.37 7.49 -3.42
C TRP A 237 14.00 6.30 -4.30
N ARG A 238 13.67 6.51 -5.58
CA ARG A 238 13.35 5.43 -6.53
C ARG A 238 14.51 4.46 -6.72
N TYR A 239 15.75 4.92 -6.57
CA TYR A 239 16.95 4.07 -6.57
C TYR A 239 17.13 3.28 -5.26
N GLN A 240 16.44 3.67 -4.19
CA GLN A 240 16.49 2.95 -2.92
C GLN A 240 15.53 1.75 -2.89
N ARG A 241 14.69 1.59 -3.91
CA ARG A 241 13.75 0.48 -4.09
C ARG A 241 14.44 -0.89 -4.13
N PRO A 242 13.79 -1.97 -3.64
CA PRO A 242 14.38 -3.31 -3.63
C PRO A 242 14.70 -3.84 -5.02
N GLU A 243 13.90 -3.48 -6.02
CA GLU A 243 14.09 -3.83 -7.43
C GLU A 243 15.48 -3.45 -7.94
N ASN A 244 16.13 -2.44 -7.33
CA ASN A 244 17.45 -1.99 -7.69
C ASN A 244 18.60 -2.78 -7.02
N ALA A 245 18.31 -3.73 -6.14
CA ALA A 245 19.30 -4.31 -5.24
C ALA A 245 19.37 -5.83 -5.28
N VAL A 246 20.54 -6.39 -5.03
CA VAL A 246 20.75 -7.85 -4.92
C VAL A 246 21.39 -8.21 -3.58
N PRO A 247 20.97 -9.30 -2.91
CA PRO A 247 21.57 -9.70 -1.65
C PRO A 247 22.87 -10.45 -1.95
N ILE A 248 24.03 -9.89 -1.62
CA ILE A 248 25.33 -10.52 -1.91
C ILE A 248 26.37 -10.22 -0.84
N CYS A 249 27.17 -11.22 -0.47
CA CYS A 249 28.24 -11.06 0.51
C CYS A 249 29.50 -10.43 -0.09
N HIS A 250 30.36 -9.88 0.77
CA HIS A 250 31.62 -9.25 0.37
C HIS A 250 32.50 -10.18 -0.48
N HIS A 251 32.73 -11.41 0.01
CA HIS A 251 33.56 -12.40 -0.67
C HIS A 251 33.07 -12.74 -2.09
N CYS A 252 31.75 -12.87 -2.27
CA CYS A 252 31.19 -13.13 -3.59
C CYS A 252 31.28 -11.91 -4.51
N THR A 253 31.13 -10.70 -3.97
CA THR A 253 31.34 -9.45 -4.72
C THR A 253 32.76 -9.39 -5.28
N GLU A 254 33.77 -9.67 -4.45
CA GLU A 254 35.19 -9.67 -4.87
C GLU A 254 35.49 -10.76 -5.89
N THR A 255 35.02 -11.99 -5.61
CA THR A 255 35.27 -13.15 -6.48
C THR A 255 34.74 -12.92 -7.90
N LEU A 256 33.55 -12.33 -8.00
CA LEU A 256 32.92 -12.01 -9.28
C LEU A 256 33.52 -10.75 -9.92
N GLY A 257 34.32 -9.96 -9.20
CA GLY A 257 34.75 -8.65 -9.64
C GLY A 257 33.55 -7.70 -9.85
N LEU A 258 32.48 -7.89 -9.08
CA LEU A 258 31.16 -7.36 -9.39
C LEU A 258 31.17 -5.82 -9.53
N LEU A 259 31.90 -5.12 -8.68
CA LEU A 259 32.00 -3.64 -8.72
C LEU A 259 32.59 -3.09 -10.02
N ARG A 260 33.35 -3.90 -10.78
CA ARG A 260 34.00 -3.50 -12.03
C ARG A 260 33.29 -4.04 -13.27
N ASN A 261 32.24 -4.84 -13.08
CA ASN A 261 31.56 -5.53 -14.17
C ASN A 261 30.08 -5.16 -14.20
N HIS A 262 29.78 -4.06 -14.90
CA HIS A 262 28.42 -3.52 -14.95
C HIS A 262 27.44 -4.50 -15.64
N SER A 263 27.84 -5.21 -16.70
CA SER A 263 26.95 -6.18 -17.33
C SER A 263 26.57 -7.32 -16.38
N MET A 264 27.51 -7.76 -15.54
CA MET A 264 27.21 -8.77 -14.52
C MET A 264 26.31 -8.25 -13.40
N GLN A 265 26.43 -6.98 -13.03
CA GLN A 265 25.51 -6.34 -12.09
C GLN A 265 24.08 -6.33 -12.63
N ILE A 266 23.92 -5.89 -13.89
CA ILE A 266 22.64 -5.89 -14.59
C ILE A 266 22.07 -7.30 -14.69
N ASP A 267 22.88 -8.30 -15.05
CA ASP A 267 22.44 -9.71 -15.12
C ASP A 267 21.92 -10.24 -13.79
N LEU A 268 22.57 -9.88 -12.66
CA LEU A 268 22.12 -10.32 -11.33
C LEU A 268 20.77 -9.71 -10.95
N VAL A 269 20.62 -8.40 -11.12
CA VAL A 269 19.40 -7.69 -10.70
C VAL A 269 18.24 -7.96 -11.64
N TRP A 270 18.49 -8.02 -12.95
CA TRP A 270 17.50 -8.42 -13.95
C TRP A 270 17.07 -9.88 -13.77
N GLY A 271 18.02 -10.79 -13.59
CA GLY A 271 17.71 -12.19 -13.30
C GLY A 271 16.96 -12.40 -11.98
N LEU A 272 17.22 -11.57 -10.97
CA LEU A 272 16.55 -11.64 -9.67
C LEU A 272 15.13 -11.05 -9.71
N TRP A 273 14.94 -9.85 -10.27
CA TRP A 273 13.67 -9.11 -10.17
C TRP A 273 12.84 -9.10 -11.45
N GLY A 274 13.37 -9.65 -12.55
CA GLY A 274 12.66 -9.80 -13.81
C GLY A 274 11.99 -8.50 -14.28
N PRO A 275 10.69 -8.56 -14.66
CA PRO A 275 9.92 -7.39 -15.11
C PRO A 275 9.94 -6.19 -14.15
N ARG A 276 10.14 -6.43 -12.84
CA ARG A 276 10.22 -5.33 -11.87
C ARG A 276 11.50 -4.51 -11.99
N PHE A 277 12.63 -5.16 -12.27
CA PHE A 277 13.84 -4.41 -12.60
C PHE A 277 13.73 -3.78 -13.99
N GLU A 278 13.05 -4.43 -14.94
CA GLU A 278 12.83 -3.84 -16.27
C GLU A 278 12.06 -2.51 -16.19
N ALA A 279 11.00 -2.43 -15.38
CA ALA A 279 10.24 -1.20 -15.17
C ALA A 279 11.12 -0.08 -14.59
N LEU A 280 11.89 -0.39 -13.54
CA LEU A 280 12.87 0.54 -12.96
C LEU A 280 13.93 0.96 -14.00
N TRP A 281 14.43 0.01 -14.81
CA TRP A 281 15.46 0.27 -15.81
C TRP A 281 14.95 1.14 -16.95
N GLN A 282 13.72 0.91 -17.42
CA GLN A 282 13.06 1.77 -18.41
C GLN A 282 12.85 3.18 -17.85
N TRP A 283 12.35 3.29 -16.61
CA TRP A 283 12.24 4.57 -15.93
C TRP A 283 13.61 5.28 -15.81
N HIS A 284 14.65 4.58 -15.38
CA HIS A 284 16.00 5.12 -15.25
C HIS A 284 16.52 5.63 -16.61
N LYS A 285 16.32 4.86 -17.69
CA LYS A 285 16.72 5.27 -19.05
C LYS A 285 15.93 6.46 -19.57
N ALA A 286 14.62 6.50 -19.28
CA ALA A 286 13.78 7.62 -19.67
C ALA A 286 14.14 8.91 -18.91
N LEU A 287 14.50 8.79 -17.62
CA LEU A 287 15.02 9.91 -16.83
C LEU A 287 16.33 10.44 -17.42
N GLN A 288 17.30 9.56 -17.73
CA GLN A 288 18.57 9.95 -18.37
C GLN A 288 18.36 10.59 -19.76
N GLY A 289 17.35 10.14 -20.50
CA GLY A 289 17.00 10.67 -21.81
C GLY A 289 16.11 11.91 -21.78
N ASN A 290 15.73 12.40 -20.59
CA ASN A 290 14.73 13.45 -20.39
C ASN A 290 13.44 13.21 -21.21
N CYS A 291 12.97 11.97 -21.22
CA CYS A 291 11.82 11.51 -21.98
C CYS A 291 10.82 10.74 -21.12
N LEU A 292 10.77 11.03 -19.82
CA LEU A 292 9.71 10.54 -18.95
C LEU A 292 8.35 11.04 -19.46
N PRO A 293 7.34 10.17 -19.56
CA PRO A 293 5.98 10.60 -19.88
C PRO A 293 5.43 11.46 -18.74
N THR A 294 4.33 12.17 -19.00
CA THR A 294 3.48 12.64 -17.91
C THR A 294 2.64 11.47 -17.43
N TRP A 295 2.62 11.16 -16.14
CA TRP A 295 1.80 10.09 -15.59
C TRP A 295 1.15 10.47 -14.25
N ASP A 296 0.09 9.77 -13.90
CA ASP A 296 -0.60 9.92 -12.62
C ASP A 296 0.16 9.17 -11.52
N GLN A 297 0.91 9.92 -10.71
CA GLN A 297 1.68 9.37 -9.58
C GLN A 297 0.80 8.90 -8.42
N TYR A 298 -0.48 9.28 -8.38
CA TYR A 298 -1.41 8.76 -7.38
C TYR A 298 -1.85 7.33 -7.74
N ALA A 299 -2.22 7.10 -9.00
CA ALA A 299 -2.57 5.76 -9.48
C ALA A 299 -1.35 4.85 -9.63
N TYR A 300 -0.23 5.43 -10.09
CA TYR A 300 1.00 4.72 -10.41
C TYR A 300 2.24 5.36 -9.73
N PRO A 301 2.39 5.21 -8.41
CA PRO A 301 3.45 5.90 -7.65
C PRO A 301 4.86 5.47 -8.04
N LEU A 302 5.07 4.23 -8.47
CA LEU A 302 6.41 3.72 -8.77
C LEU A 302 6.85 4.02 -10.20
N TRP A 303 6.08 3.60 -11.19
CA TRP A 303 6.48 3.68 -12.60
C TRP A 303 5.27 4.07 -13.44
N PRO A 304 5.44 4.87 -14.51
CA PRO A 304 4.41 5.04 -15.52
C PRO A 304 3.82 3.69 -15.96
N GLN A 305 2.53 3.69 -16.30
CA GLN A 305 1.83 2.47 -16.74
C GLN A 305 2.51 1.84 -17.97
N GLU A 306 3.16 2.63 -18.80
CA GLU A 306 3.87 2.16 -20.00
C GLU A 306 5.13 1.36 -19.69
N PHE A 307 5.72 1.54 -18.50
CA PHE A 307 6.98 0.89 -18.13
C PHE A 307 6.79 -0.38 -17.30
N GLY A 308 5.60 -0.63 -16.77
CA GLY A 308 5.32 -1.74 -15.86
C GLY A 308 3.95 -2.37 -16.05
N GLY A 309 3.77 -3.59 -15.55
CA GLY A 309 2.47 -4.26 -15.56
C GLY A 309 1.49 -3.72 -14.51
N GLU A 310 0.27 -4.26 -14.50
CA GLU A 310 -0.73 -4.01 -13.45
C GLU A 310 -0.66 -5.04 -12.34
N THR A 311 0.38 -5.86 -12.26
CA THR A 311 0.53 -6.83 -11.17
C THR A 311 1.94 -6.81 -10.62
N TRP A 312 2.06 -7.17 -9.36
CA TRP A 312 3.33 -7.28 -8.64
C TRP A 312 4.41 -8.00 -9.46
N GLU A 313 4.05 -9.12 -10.07
CA GLU A 313 4.96 -10.03 -10.75
C GLU A 313 5.47 -9.46 -12.08
N ASN A 314 4.73 -8.51 -12.67
CA ASN A 314 4.96 -7.99 -14.02
C ASN A 314 5.58 -6.58 -14.01
N GLY A 315 6.12 -6.14 -12.88
CA GLY A 315 6.74 -4.81 -12.79
C GLY A 315 5.82 -3.70 -12.30
N SER A 316 4.86 -4.03 -11.43
CA SER A 316 3.78 -3.12 -11.05
C SER A 316 4.20 -1.69 -10.76
N GLY A 317 3.60 -0.75 -11.49
CA GLY A 317 3.56 0.66 -11.11
C GLY A 317 2.39 1.01 -10.19
N GLY A 318 1.33 0.19 -10.20
CA GLY A 318 0.03 0.52 -9.60
C GLY A 318 0.02 0.53 -8.07
N LEU A 319 -0.76 1.46 -7.50
CA LEU A 319 -0.85 1.76 -6.06
C LEU A 319 -0.96 0.52 -5.17
N GLN A 320 -1.87 -0.40 -5.50
CA GLN A 320 -2.14 -1.62 -4.71
C GLN A 320 -0.96 -2.62 -4.66
N PHE A 321 0.05 -2.44 -5.50
CA PHE A 321 1.25 -3.27 -5.56
C PHE A 321 2.54 -2.46 -5.35
N ALA A 322 2.42 -1.20 -4.93
CA ALA A 322 3.57 -0.31 -4.74
C ALA A 322 4.43 -0.73 -3.53
N GLU A 323 3.81 -1.37 -2.54
CA GLU A 323 4.47 -1.85 -1.34
C GLU A 323 5.65 -2.78 -1.68
N PRO A 324 6.84 -2.58 -1.07
CA PRO A 324 7.97 -3.46 -1.27
C PRO A 324 7.65 -4.88 -0.79
N ARG A 325 7.98 -5.85 -1.62
CA ARG A 325 7.98 -7.27 -1.26
C ARG A 325 9.24 -7.98 -1.74
N PRO A 326 9.64 -9.06 -1.04
CA PRO A 326 10.76 -9.90 -1.44
C PRO A 326 10.63 -10.39 -2.89
N PRO A 327 11.71 -10.89 -3.52
CA PRO A 327 11.69 -11.39 -4.90
C PRO A 327 10.88 -12.69 -5.08
N GLN A 328 9.99 -13.01 -4.15
CA GLN A 328 9.04 -14.11 -4.23
C GLN A 328 7.89 -13.75 -5.18
N GLY A 329 7.44 -14.75 -5.95
CA GLY A 329 6.30 -14.61 -6.86
C GLY A 329 6.62 -13.83 -8.14
N VAL A 330 7.79 -13.19 -8.24
CA VAL A 330 8.22 -12.47 -9.44
C VAL A 330 8.28 -13.42 -10.65
N THR A 331 7.56 -13.08 -11.72
CA THR A 331 7.56 -13.83 -12.98
C THR A 331 8.94 -13.75 -13.61
N ARG A 332 9.53 -14.90 -13.95
CA ARG A 332 10.81 -15.00 -14.64
C ARG A 332 10.68 -15.93 -15.82
N ASP A 333 11.33 -15.56 -16.91
CA ASP A 333 11.38 -16.37 -18.14
C ASP A 333 12.76 -17.03 -18.30
N ALA A 334 12.95 -17.74 -19.41
CA ALA A 334 14.21 -18.40 -19.72
C ALA A 334 15.40 -17.41 -19.85
N GLY A 335 15.15 -16.19 -20.31
CA GLY A 335 16.15 -15.13 -20.44
C GLY A 335 16.67 -14.68 -19.06
N HIS A 336 15.75 -14.36 -18.16
CA HIS A 336 16.05 -14.00 -16.77
C HIS A 336 16.87 -15.07 -16.06
N LEU A 337 16.43 -16.34 -16.15
CA LEU A 337 17.13 -17.47 -15.53
C LEU A 337 18.53 -17.67 -16.13
N THR A 338 18.68 -17.45 -17.44
CA THR A 338 19.97 -17.56 -18.13
C THR A 338 20.93 -16.45 -17.70
N ALA A 339 20.46 -15.21 -17.59
CA ALA A 339 21.26 -14.10 -17.08
C ALA A 339 21.72 -14.34 -15.65
N LEU A 340 20.82 -14.79 -14.77
CA LEU A 340 21.14 -15.12 -13.39
C LEU A 340 22.22 -16.22 -13.31
N ARG A 341 22.07 -17.29 -14.10
CA ARG A 341 23.08 -18.36 -14.19
C ARG A 341 24.41 -17.83 -14.70
N ARG A 342 24.40 -17.04 -15.78
CA ARG A 342 25.61 -16.43 -16.35
C ARG A 342 26.38 -15.63 -15.30
N ALA A 343 25.68 -14.82 -14.50
CA ALA A 343 26.32 -14.04 -13.46
C ALA A 343 26.86 -14.90 -12.30
N LEU A 344 26.04 -15.79 -11.74
CA LEU A 344 26.39 -16.59 -10.55
C LEU A 344 27.50 -17.62 -10.80
N TYR A 345 27.54 -18.19 -12.02
CA TYR A 345 28.46 -19.26 -12.42
C TYR A 345 29.61 -18.78 -13.31
N SER A 346 29.76 -17.47 -13.53
CA SER A 346 30.88 -16.87 -14.28
C SER A 346 32.27 -17.21 -13.72
N LYS A 347 32.35 -17.57 -12.44
CA LYS A 347 33.58 -17.98 -11.75
C LYS A 347 33.36 -19.28 -10.97
N PRO A 348 34.34 -20.19 -10.97
CA PRO A 348 34.22 -21.46 -10.25
C PRO A 348 33.97 -21.21 -8.77
N PHE A 349 33.07 -22.00 -8.20
CA PHE A 349 32.77 -21.97 -6.79
C PHE A 349 33.64 -23.00 -6.06
N ARG A 350 34.45 -22.57 -5.09
CA ARG A 350 35.36 -23.44 -4.31
C ARG A 350 34.73 -23.97 -3.00
N GLY A 351 33.40 -24.07 -2.92
CA GLY A 351 32.65 -24.64 -1.80
C GLY A 351 31.58 -25.63 -2.27
N ARG A 352 30.66 -26.09 -1.39
CA ARG A 352 29.49 -26.90 -1.81
C ARG A 352 28.81 -26.19 -2.99
N GLN A 353 28.72 -26.85 -4.14
CA GLN A 353 28.15 -26.23 -5.34
C GLN A 353 26.77 -25.64 -5.03
N PRO A 354 26.36 -24.52 -5.66
CA PRO A 354 24.99 -24.01 -5.57
C PRO A 354 24.04 -24.95 -6.33
N GLY A 355 23.92 -26.18 -5.86
CA GLY A 355 23.10 -27.22 -6.47
C GLY A 355 21.79 -27.46 -5.74
N GLU A 356 21.71 -27.22 -4.42
CA GLU A 356 20.57 -27.76 -3.66
C GLU A 356 20.03 -26.91 -2.50
N THR A 357 20.67 -25.82 -2.04
CA THR A 357 20.36 -25.38 -0.65
C THR A 357 20.02 -23.91 -0.35
N HIS A 358 20.07 -22.93 -1.25
CA HIS A 358 19.62 -21.56 -0.88
C HIS A 358 19.05 -20.68 -2.00
N LEU A 359 19.50 -20.82 -3.25
CA LEU A 359 18.97 -20.03 -4.39
C LEU A 359 17.51 -20.41 -4.71
N LEU A 360 17.18 -21.71 -4.70
CA LEU A 360 15.80 -22.20 -4.80
C LEU A 360 14.95 -21.72 -3.61
N ARG A 361 15.50 -21.74 -2.39
CA ARG A 361 14.82 -21.25 -1.18
C ARG A 361 14.59 -19.72 -1.16
N LEU A 362 15.36 -18.95 -1.92
CA LEU A 362 15.21 -17.49 -2.05
C LEU A 362 14.25 -17.09 -3.18
N LEU A 363 14.11 -17.92 -4.22
CA LEU A 363 13.27 -17.65 -5.40
C LEU A 363 11.88 -18.31 -5.28
N GLU A 364 11.77 -19.38 -4.48
CA GLU A 364 10.54 -20.05 -4.07
C GLU A 364 10.50 -20.11 -2.53
N PHE A 365 9.80 -19.18 -1.89
CA PHE A 365 9.56 -19.27 -0.45
C PHE A 365 8.33 -20.16 -0.18
N SER A 366 8.54 -21.48 -0.20
CA SER A 366 7.74 -22.43 0.58
C SER A 366 8.60 -22.84 1.78
N PHE A 367 8.33 -22.22 2.93
CA PHE A 367 8.93 -22.62 4.20
C PHE A 367 8.26 -23.91 4.69
N ASP A 368 8.82 -25.06 4.35
CA ASP A 368 8.65 -26.24 5.21
C ASP A 368 9.84 -26.28 6.16
N ILE A 369 9.59 -25.94 7.42
CA ILE A 369 10.40 -26.41 8.54
C ILE A 369 9.96 -27.86 8.74
N PRO A 370 10.77 -28.89 8.45
CA PRO A 370 10.43 -30.24 8.85
C PRO A 370 10.41 -30.23 10.38
N ARG A 371 9.25 -30.54 10.97
CA ARG A 371 9.16 -30.87 12.39
C ARG A 371 10.11 -32.03 12.65
N GLY A 372 11.15 -31.79 13.44
CA GLY A 372 11.79 -32.84 14.21
C GLY A 372 13.24 -33.18 13.90
N GLU A 373 14.14 -32.19 13.78
CA GLU A 373 15.55 -32.42 14.16
C GLU A 373 16.08 -31.22 14.94
N THR A 374 16.42 -31.48 16.21
CA THR A 374 17.10 -30.59 17.17
C THR A 374 18.58 -30.95 17.22
N PRO A 375 19.41 -30.06 17.80
CA PRO A 375 20.22 -29.00 17.17
C PRO A 375 21.42 -29.48 16.34
#